data_AF-J2LEC4-F1
#
_entry.id   AF-J2LEC4-F1
#
_cell.length_a   1.000
_cell.length_b   1.000
_cell.length_c   1.000
_cell.angle_alpha   90.00
_cell.angle_beta   90.00
_cell.angle_gamma   90.00
#
_symmetry.space_group_name_H-M   'P 1'
#
loop_
_entity.id
_entity.type
_entity.pdbx_description
1 polymer ?
#
loop_
_entity_poly.entity_id
_entity_poly.type
_entity_poly.pdbx_seq_one_letter_code
_entity_poly.pdbx_strand_id
1 'polypeptide(L)'
;MPAYPPSTLKVLGNDMAALKATIGDWQNLTNRIMQNSGINARIEMYDTLLELPEPKTNKVSELLAETLAARPGFPPYDNRGKGSLWDIVRQHRDSSQSDIVLLLAADWTDNSVIGEAGSIPLPPRVDKADDLEQCTLCFCPQKAGSLEIGQVFAHELGHLLGGSHDLETLMQTGMHYDDLPMFDYVCGYQAEDRSFMTIMGYPREEEVWIPYYSDSDQTWLNPKTGKREPVGIPVGKPNAADAAAFFRESTQTVAQYRNRDRAQADSYALSMDVEPPLGGTVLPSTWGPYPQGSVQTVRALPRAGYTFDQWELDGHPAGSTQPLSFHMYSDHRVVAHFTESATRPRLSIAVVADGLQDKVAMSVNVIDRDPKNNISGPSYPFGTEIHIDCNAGASILEKYTFSGWQINGNPSLIKGYEGHHYLGSTDVYDYFFRLVVRMEQDIKAEAVFEKK
;
A
#
# COMPACT_ATOMS: atom_id res chain seq x y z
N MET A 1 16.89 8.94 11.29
CA MET A 1 17.55 8.66 12.58
C MET A 1 17.13 7.28 13.08
N PRO A 2 18.08 6.37 13.30
CA PRO A 2 17.79 5.09 13.94
C PRO A 2 17.72 5.23 15.47
N ALA A 3 16.78 4.53 16.09
CA ALA A 3 16.57 4.45 17.53
C ALA A 3 16.29 3.00 17.93
N TYR A 4 16.78 2.57 19.08
CA TYR A 4 16.71 1.18 19.53
C TYR A 4 16.56 1.09 21.06
N PRO A 5 15.74 0.16 21.58
CA PRO A 5 15.81 -0.25 22.97
C PRO A 5 17.09 -1.05 23.29
N PRO A 6 17.61 -1.00 24.53
CA PRO A 6 18.73 -1.84 24.96
C PRO A 6 18.53 -3.34 24.71
N SER A 7 17.29 -3.86 24.83
CA SER A 7 16.98 -5.25 24.49
C SER A 7 17.26 -5.61 23.03
N THR A 8 17.07 -4.70 22.08
CA THR A 8 17.41 -4.93 20.66
C THR A 8 18.90 -5.18 20.50
N LEU A 9 19.73 -4.34 21.09
CA LEU A 9 21.18 -4.52 21.02
C LEU A 9 21.61 -5.83 21.71
N LYS A 10 20.95 -6.20 22.80
CA LYS A 10 21.19 -7.45 23.51
C LYS A 10 20.90 -8.70 22.67
N VAL A 11 19.77 -8.75 21.96
CA VAL A 11 19.44 -9.90 21.10
C VAL A 11 20.37 -9.99 19.88
N LEU A 12 20.93 -8.86 19.46
CA LEU A 12 21.97 -8.78 18.42
C LEU A 12 23.39 -9.04 18.94
N GLY A 13 23.54 -9.55 20.18
CA GLY A 13 24.84 -9.94 20.73
C GLY A 13 25.66 -8.81 21.35
N ASN A 14 25.03 -7.66 21.63
CA ASN A 14 25.66 -6.45 22.17
C ASN A 14 26.74 -5.81 21.26
N ASP A 15 26.66 -6.02 19.94
CA ASP A 15 27.62 -5.50 18.97
C ASP A 15 27.08 -4.27 18.23
N MET A 16 27.37 -3.09 18.78
CA MET A 16 26.97 -1.80 18.18
C MET A 16 27.64 -1.57 16.82
N ALA A 17 28.87 -2.05 16.61
CA ALA A 17 29.58 -1.86 15.35
C ALA A 17 28.94 -2.68 14.23
N ALA A 18 28.57 -3.94 14.52
CA ALA A 18 27.84 -4.78 13.58
C ALA A 18 26.46 -4.21 13.24
N LEU A 19 25.72 -3.69 14.24
CA LEU A 19 24.44 -3.02 13.99
C LEU A 19 24.59 -1.81 13.06
N LYS A 20 25.57 -0.94 13.32
CA LYS A 20 25.85 0.22 12.46
C LYS A 20 26.24 -0.17 11.03
N ALA A 21 27.06 -1.21 10.86
CA ALA A 21 27.40 -1.72 9.53
C ALA A 21 26.16 -2.20 8.78
N THR A 22 25.28 -2.95 9.45
CA THR A 22 24.04 -3.46 8.87
C THR A 22 23.09 -2.33 8.45
N ILE A 23 22.96 -1.28 9.28
CA ILE A 23 22.23 -0.05 8.95
C ILE A 23 22.78 0.60 7.68
N GLY A 24 24.10 0.66 7.52
CA GLY A 24 24.75 1.14 6.30
C GLY A 24 24.39 0.32 5.06
N ASP A 25 24.29 -1.00 5.19
CA ASP A 25 23.88 -1.88 4.09
C ASP A 25 22.41 -1.66 3.68
N TRP A 26 21.50 -1.46 4.65
CA TRP A 26 20.10 -1.11 4.36
C TRP A 26 19.97 0.23 3.64
N GLN A 27 20.75 1.23 4.06
CA GLN A 27 20.84 2.51 3.36
C GLN A 27 21.27 2.31 1.91
N ASN A 28 22.35 1.57 1.68
CA ASN A 28 22.90 1.35 0.34
C ASN A 28 21.92 0.61 -0.57
N LEU A 29 21.24 -0.42 -0.04
CA LEU A 29 20.22 -1.16 -0.79
C LEU A 29 19.04 -0.27 -1.15
N THR A 30 18.53 0.53 -0.21
CA THR A 30 17.38 1.41 -0.44
C THR A 30 17.70 2.51 -1.44
N ASN A 31 18.90 3.10 -1.36
CA ASN A 31 19.36 4.08 -2.34
C ASN A 31 19.48 3.46 -3.75
N ARG A 32 19.90 2.18 -3.84
CA ARG A 32 19.88 1.44 -5.11
C ARG A 32 18.47 1.20 -5.62
N ILE A 33 17.52 0.84 -4.75
CA ILE A 33 16.11 0.66 -5.09
C ILE A 33 15.53 1.97 -5.67
N MET A 34 15.76 3.10 -5.00
CA MET A 34 15.33 4.42 -5.49
C MET A 34 15.94 4.72 -6.86
N GLN A 35 17.24 4.53 -7.03
CA GLN A 35 17.93 4.74 -8.30
C GLN A 35 17.38 3.85 -9.43
N ASN A 36 17.20 2.55 -9.16
CA ASN A 36 16.64 1.58 -10.10
C ASN A 36 15.23 1.96 -10.55
N SER A 37 14.46 2.55 -9.64
CA SER A 37 13.08 3.03 -9.87
C SER A 37 13.06 4.48 -10.35
N GLY A 38 14.21 5.02 -10.80
CA GLY A 38 14.40 6.38 -11.26
C GLY A 38 14.08 7.50 -10.25
N ILE A 39 13.78 7.20 -8.99
CA ILE A 39 13.45 8.20 -7.96
C ILE A 39 14.72 8.98 -7.63
N ASN A 40 14.70 10.30 -7.89
CA ASN A 40 15.83 11.19 -7.64
C ASN A 40 15.87 11.64 -6.17
N ALA A 41 15.95 10.67 -5.27
CA ALA A 41 16.09 10.87 -3.84
C ALA A 41 17.10 9.87 -3.26
N ARG A 42 17.59 10.15 -2.06
CA ARG A 42 18.39 9.21 -1.28
C ARG A 42 18.03 9.36 0.19
N ILE A 43 18.18 8.27 0.92
CA ILE A 43 18.16 8.30 2.38
C ILE A 43 19.57 8.42 2.94
N GLU A 44 19.65 9.13 4.06
CA GLU A 44 20.85 9.29 4.86
C GLU A 44 20.54 8.92 6.31
N MET A 45 21.22 7.88 6.79
CA MET A 45 21.14 7.38 8.15
C MET A 45 22.32 7.92 8.95
N TYR A 46 22.01 8.57 10.08
CA TYR A 46 23.04 9.08 10.98
C TYR A 46 23.78 7.95 11.71
N ASP A 47 25.08 8.15 11.93
CA ASP A 47 25.92 7.21 12.69
C ASP A 47 25.63 7.24 14.21
N THR A 48 25.03 8.33 14.70
CA THR A 48 24.56 8.39 16.09
C THR A 48 23.17 7.78 16.18
N LEU A 49 23.07 6.65 16.87
CA LEU A 49 21.81 5.98 17.17
C LEU A 49 21.27 6.48 18.51
N LEU A 50 19.96 6.63 18.60
CA LEU A 50 19.28 6.93 19.86
C LEU A 50 19.01 5.65 20.65
N GLU A 51 19.62 5.52 21.81
CA GLU A 51 19.20 4.51 22.78
C GLU A 51 17.91 4.98 23.49
N LEU A 52 16.86 4.18 23.41
CA LEU A 52 15.56 4.46 24.04
C LEU A 52 15.52 3.89 25.47
N PRO A 53 14.67 4.42 26.36
CA PRO A 53 14.27 3.67 27.55
C PRO A 53 13.68 2.31 27.15
N GLU A 54 13.82 1.31 28.03
CA GLU A 54 13.25 0.00 27.78
C GLU A 54 11.71 0.11 27.68
N PRO A 55 11.10 -0.27 26.53
CA PRO A 55 9.66 -0.23 26.34
C PRO A 55 8.96 -1.30 27.19
N LYS A 56 7.63 -1.25 27.30
CA LYS A 56 6.88 -2.32 27.99
C LYS A 56 7.02 -3.64 27.25
N THR A 57 7.14 -3.57 25.92
CA THR A 57 7.40 -4.72 25.08
C THR A 57 8.39 -4.37 23.97
N ASN A 58 9.11 -5.37 23.50
CA ASN A 58 10.20 -5.23 22.55
C ASN A 58 9.81 -5.69 21.12
N LYS A 59 8.50 -5.76 20.85
CA LYS A 59 7.90 -6.24 19.60
C LYS A 59 7.67 -5.10 18.61
N VAL A 60 7.69 -5.39 17.30
CA VAL A 60 7.55 -4.38 16.21
C VAL A 60 6.32 -3.46 16.40
N SER A 61 5.11 -4.01 16.29
CA SER A 61 3.87 -3.20 16.33
C SER A 61 3.67 -2.47 17.65
N GLU A 62 4.07 -3.09 18.75
CA GLU A 62 3.91 -2.50 20.08
C GLU A 62 4.94 -1.39 20.34
N LEU A 63 6.18 -1.52 19.87
CA LEU A 63 7.18 -0.45 19.94
C LEU A 63 6.77 0.76 19.11
N LEU A 64 6.21 0.53 17.91
CA LEU A 64 5.65 1.59 17.09
C LEU A 64 4.47 2.26 17.80
N ALA A 65 3.54 1.48 18.37
CA ALA A 65 2.41 1.99 19.15
C ALA A 65 2.83 2.72 20.43
N GLU A 66 3.89 2.30 21.13
CA GLU A 66 4.44 3.03 22.27
C GLU A 66 5.10 4.35 21.88
N THR A 67 5.39 4.56 20.59
CA THR A 67 5.89 5.81 20.03
C THR A 67 4.75 6.68 19.51
N LEU A 68 3.91 6.19 18.60
CA LEU A 68 2.87 6.94 17.88
C LEU A 68 1.46 6.84 18.51
N ALA A 69 1.31 6.13 19.63
CA ALA A 69 0.06 5.58 20.19
C ALA A 69 -0.60 4.45 19.36
N ALA A 70 -1.29 3.55 20.06
CA ALA A 70 -1.97 2.41 19.45
C ALA A 70 -3.13 2.86 18.55
N ARG A 71 -3.30 2.20 17.40
CA ARG A 71 -4.50 2.26 16.56
C ARG A 71 -5.63 1.47 17.23
N PRO A 72 -6.80 2.06 17.57
CA PRO A 72 -8.00 1.27 17.77
C PRO A 72 -8.79 1.25 16.46
N GLY A 73 -8.76 0.10 15.76
CA GLY A 73 -9.58 -0.17 14.56
C GLY A 73 -9.16 0.61 13.31
N PHE A 74 -8.79 -0.12 12.27
CA PHE A 74 -8.44 0.36 10.92
C PHE A 74 -9.43 1.40 10.32
N PRO A 75 -9.01 2.19 9.29
CA PRO A 75 -9.30 3.63 9.03
C PRO A 75 -10.75 4.16 9.08
N PRO A 76 -10.94 5.51 9.09
CA PRO A 76 -9.94 6.56 8.91
C PRO A 76 -9.54 7.28 10.20
N TYR A 77 -8.21 7.26 10.42
CA TYR A 77 -7.37 8.39 10.83
C TYR A 77 -7.98 9.48 11.72
N ASP A 78 -7.85 9.33 13.05
CA ASP A 78 -7.64 10.51 13.91
C ASP A 78 -7.19 10.26 15.36
N ASN A 79 -6.85 9.02 15.76
CA ASN A 79 -6.36 8.79 17.12
C ASN A 79 -4.85 9.07 17.26
N ARG A 80 -4.59 10.37 17.18
CA ARG A 80 -3.38 11.17 17.41
C ARG A 80 -2.89 11.08 18.87
N GLY A 81 -2.85 9.87 19.43
CA GLY A 81 -2.26 9.68 20.75
C GLY A 81 -0.76 9.87 20.67
N LYS A 82 -0.14 10.36 21.74
CA LYS A 82 1.32 10.31 21.88
C LYS A 82 1.61 9.12 22.79
N GLY A 83 2.38 8.16 22.28
CA GLY A 83 2.82 7.04 23.09
C GLY A 83 3.83 7.50 24.15
N SER A 84 4.18 6.63 25.10
CA SER A 84 5.14 6.95 26.17
C SER A 84 6.54 7.34 25.66
N LEU A 85 6.91 6.91 24.46
CA LEU A 85 8.22 7.22 23.84
C LEU A 85 8.18 8.45 22.92
N TRP A 86 6.99 8.99 22.63
CA TRP A 86 6.81 10.07 21.65
C TRP A 86 7.74 11.25 21.89
N ASP A 87 7.75 11.82 23.11
CA ASP A 87 8.47 13.06 23.38
C ASP A 87 9.99 12.88 23.25
N ILE A 88 10.54 11.74 23.69
CA ILE A 88 11.98 11.44 23.60
C ILE A 88 12.39 11.27 22.13
N VAL A 89 11.61 10.49 21.36
CA VAL A 89 11.86 10.25 19.94
C VAL A 89 11.74 11.55 19.15
N ARG A 90 10.66 12.30 19.35
CA ARG A 90 10.41 13.58 18.69
C ARG A 90 11.51 14.59 18.99
N GLN A 91 11.90 14.76 20.26
CA GLN A 91 12.95 15.69 20.65
C GLN A 91 14.29 15.35 19.98
N HIS A 92 14.65 14.06 19.88
CA HIS A 92 15.88 13.67 19.21
C HIS A 92 15.80 13.84 17.70
N ARG A 93 14.67 13.49 17.08
CA ARG A 93 14.40 13.72 15.65
C ARG A 93 14.56 15.20 15.29
N ASP A 94 13.97 16.08 16.09
CA ASP A 94 13.98 17.52 15.86
C ASP A 94 15.39 18.09 16.10
N SER A 95 16.08 17.70 17.17
CA SER A 95 17.45 18.18 17.45
C SER A 95 18.51 17.66 16.46
N SER A 96 18.35 16.42 15.97
CA SER A 96 19.23 15.84 14.95
C SER A 96 18.94 16.33 13.54
N GLN A 97 17.88 17.11 13.35
CA GLN A 97 17.40 17.49 12.03
C GLN A 97 17.18 16.23 11.14
N SER A 98 16.56 15.17 11.70
CA SER A 98 16.10 13.98 10.97
C SER A 98 14.68 14.06 10.39
N ASP A 99 14.49 13.69 9.13
CA ASP A 99 13.14 13.64 8.52
C ASP A 99 12.37 12.37 8.89
N ILE A 100 13.05 11.23 8.98
CA ILE A 100 12.41 9.95 9.26
C ILE A 100 12.99 9.34 10.52
N VAL A 101 12.13 8.73 11.34
CA VAL A 101 12.53 7.90 12.48
C VAL A 101 12.50 6.43 12.07
N LEU A 102 13.58 5.73 12.38
CA LEU A 102 13.69 4.27 12.24
C LEU A 102 13.77 3.67 13.65
N LEU A 103 12.76 2.91 14.06
CA LEU A 103 12.73 2.16 15.30
C LEU A 103 13.19 0.71 15.04
N LEU A 104 14.12 0.21 15.86
CA LEU A 104 14.64 -1.14 15.76
C LEU A 104 14.09 -2.00 16.91
N ALA A 105 13.11 -2.84 16.62
CA ALA A 105 12.50 -3.75 17.60
C ALA A 105 13.38 -4.97 17.86
N ALA A 106 13.27 -5.58 19.04
CA ALA A 106 14.03 -6.79 19.36
C ALA A 106 13.31 -8.07 18.88
N ASP A 107 11.99 -8.03 18.66
CA ASP A 107 11.18 -9.23 18.40
C ASP A 107 10.13 -8.97 17.31
N TRP A 108 9.96 -9.93 16.40
CA TRP A 108 8.94 -9.93 15.33
C TRP A 108 7.92 -11.06 15.46
N THR A 109 8.03 -11.91 16.50
CA THR A 109 7.25 -13.15 16.61
C THR A 109 5.76 -12.94 16.88
N ASP A 110 5.33 -11.72 17.19
CA ASP A 110 3.92 -11.39 17.35
C ASP A 110 3.26 -11.10 16.01
N ASN A 111 2.13 -11.74 15.73
CA ASN A 111 1.38 -11.65 14.47
C ASN A 111 2.20 -11.85 13.17
N SER A 112 3.44 -12.35 13.28
CA SER A 112 4.38 -12.48 12.16
C SER A 112 4.69 -11.14 11.45
N VAL A 113 4.61 -10.01 12.17
CA VAL A 113 4.88 -8.67 11.63
C VAL A 113 6.35 -8.34 11.82
N ILE A 114 7.12 -8.34 10.72
CA ILE A 114 8.55 -8.03 10.73
C ILE A 114 8.84 -6.53 10.61
N GLY A 115 7.93 -5.78 10.01
CA GLY A 115 8.01 -4.34 9.79
C GLY A 115 6.62 -3.69 9.83
N GLU A 116 6.58 -2.44 10.27
CA GLU A 116 5.37 -1.62 10.26
C GLU A 116 5.74 -0.13 10.15
N ALA A 117 4.99 0.59 9.32
CA ALA A 117 5.12 2.03 9.17
C ALA A 117 3.96 2.79 9.83
N GLY A 118 4.28 3.95 10.40
CA GLY A 118 3.31 4.97 10.76
C GLY A 118 2.54 5.44 9.53
N SER A 119 1.36 6.01 9.74
CA SER A 119 0.56 6.54 8.64
C SER A 119 0.86 8.00 8.39
N ILE A 120 1.02 8.34 7.12
CA ILE A 120 1.14 9.72 6.68
C ILE A 120 -0.06 10.08 5.80
N PRO A 121 -0.38 11.39 5.66
CA PRO A 121 -1.44 11.81 4.75
C PRO A 121 -1.13 11.32 3.33
N LEU A 122 -2.17 10.89 2.60
CA LEU A 122 -2.10 10.55 1.18
C LEU A 122 -2.94 11.56 0.40
N PRO A 123 -2.34 12.40 -0.48
CA PRO A 123 -0.91 12.52 -0.70
C PRO A 123 -0.18 13.16 0.50
N PRO A 124 1.14 12.98 0.63
CA PRO A 124 1.93 13.72 1.61
C PRO A 124 1.88 15.21 1.31
N ARG A 125 1.68 16.06 2.34
CA ARG A 125 1.60 17.51 2.15
C ARG A 125 2.29 18.28 3.28
N VAL A 126 3.02 19.33 2.92
CA VAL A 126 3.76 20.18 3.88
C VAL A 126 2.81 21.03 4.75
N ASP A 127 1.63 21.41 4.23
CA ASP A 127 0.59 22.10 5.02
C ASP A 127 -0.06 21.20 6.09
N LYS A 128 0.11 19.88 5.96
CA LYS A 128 -0.26 18.84 6.93
C LYS A 128 0.95 18.29 7.67
N ALA A 129 1.97 19.10 7.89
CA ALA A 129 3.20 18.59 8.47
C ALA A 129 3.05 18.12 9.93
N ASP A 130 1.97 18.44 10.65
CA ASP A 130 1.65 17.81 11.95
C ASP A 130 1.37 16.32 11.76
N ASP A 131 0.69 15.97 10.67
CA ASP A 131 0.40 14.59 10.31
C ASP A 131 1.69 13.87 9.85
N LEU A 132 2.62 14.60 9.22
CA LEU A 132 3.95 14.07 8.85
C LEU A 132 4.87 13.86 10.05
N GLU A 133 4.53 14.31 11.26
CA GLU A 133 5.28 13.92 12.45
C GLU A 133 5.23 12.41 12.72
N GLN A 134 4.29 11.69 12.09
CA GLN A 134 4.18 10.23 12.13
C GLN A 134 5.11 9.50 11.14
N CYS A 135 6.05 10.20 10.45
CA CYS A 135 7.08 9.60 9.58
C CYS A 135 8.08 8.74 10.38
N THR A 136 7.58 7.64 10.93
CA THR A 136 8.28 6.68 11.77
C THR A 136 7.96 5.29 11.24
N LEU A 137 9.00 4.50 11.00
CA LEU A 137 8.85 3.09 10.70
C LEU A 137 9.56 2.26 11.76
N CYS A 138 9.07 1.05 11.97
CA CYS A 138 9.64 0.09 12.90
C CYS A 138 9.84 -1.24 12.19
N PHE A 139 10.98 -1.89 12.41
CA PHE A 139 11.13 -3.28 11.98
C PHE A 139 12.12 -4.03 12.88
N CYS A 140 12.08 -5.36 12.83
CA CYS A 140 13.02 -6.19 13.56
C CYS A 140 14.26 -6.49 12.70
N PRO A 141 15.47 -6.17 13.17
CA PRO A 141 16.71 -6.39 12.42
C PRO A 141 17.17 -7.86 12.40
N GLN A 142 16.50 -8.74 13.15
CA GLN A 142 16.78 -10.16 13.14
C GLN A 142 16.26 -10.81 11.86
N LYS A 143 17.01 -11.81 11.36
CA LYS A 143 16.60 -12.59 10.19
C LYS A 143 15.27 -13.33 10.46
N ALA A 144 14.32 -13.21 9.54
CA ALA A 144 13.09 -13.99 9.54
C ALA A 144 13.01 -14.84 8.27
N GLY A 145 13.20 -16.16 8.41
CA GLY A 145 13.16 -17.08 7.29
C GLY A 145 14.16 -16.72 6.18
N SER A 146 13.67 -16.64 4.94
CA SER A 146 14.43 -16.25 3.75
C SER A 146 14.35 -14.75 3.42
N LEU A 147 13.63 -13.95 4.22
CA LEU A 147 13.45 -12.53 3.94
C LEU A 147 14.77 -11.76 4.09
N GLU A 148 15.05 -10.93 3.10
CA GLU A 148 16.16 -9.98 3.14
C GLU A 148 15.71 -8.74 3.92
N ILE A 149 16.21 -8.58 5.14
CA ILE A 149 15.81 -7.52 6.07
C ILE A 149 15.99 -6.11 5.50
N GLY A 150 16.98 -5.90 4.63
CA GLY A 150 17.15 -4.61 3.95
C GLY A 150 16.00 -4.27 2.98
N GLN A 151 15.33 -5.26 2.41
CA GLN A 151 14.16 -5.04 1.56
C GLN A 151 12.92 -4.74 2.40
N VAL A 152 12.79 -5.31 3.61
CA VAL A 152 11.74 -4.94 4.57
C VAL A 152 11.85 -3.46 4.95
N PHE A 153 13.05 -2.98 5.24
CA PHE A 153 13.23 -1.55 5.50
C PHE A 153 12.78 -0.67 4.33
N ALA A 154 13.12 -1.05 3.08
CA ALA A 154 12.65 -0.32 1.90
C ALA A 154 11.13 -0.42 1.72
N HIS A 155 10.53 -1.56 2.03
CA HIS A 155 9.08 -1.76 2.01
C HIS A 155 8.36 -0.79 2.97
N GLU A 156 8.79 -0.74 4.23
CA GLU A 156 8.20 0.17 5.22
C GLU A 156 8.44 1.65 4.86
N LEU A 157 9.59 1.96 4.25
CA LEU A 157 9.83 3.29 3.71
C LEU A 157 8.83 3.63 2.60
N GLY A 158 8.48 2.67 1.75
CA GLY A 158 7.46 2.86 0.72
C GLY A 158 6.09 3.23 1.30
N HIS A 159 5.68 2.64 2.42
CA HIS A 159 4.48 3.08 3.15
C HIS A 159 4.59 4.54 3.64
N LEU A 160 5.75 4.94 4.18
CA LEU A 160 6.05 6.34 4.53
C LEU A 160 6.22 7.26 3.31
N LEU A 161 6.07 6.75 2.10
CA LEU A 161 6.02 7.55 0.87
C LEU A 161 4.63 7.52 0.23
N GLY A 162 3.66 6.86 0.86
CA GLY A 162 2.27 6.74 0.41
C GLY A 162 1.98 5.49 -0.42
N GLY A 163 2.87 4.49 -0.41
CA GLY A 163 2.68 3.25 -1.14
C GLY A 163 1.89 2.20 -0.37
N SER A 164 1.17 1.38 -1.12
CA SER A 164 0.37 0.27 -0.62
C SER A 164 0.90 -1.05 -1.18
N HIS A 165 0.43 -2.17 -0.63
CA HIS A 165 0.88 -3.47 -1.12
C HIS A 165 0.42 -3.74 -2.56
N ASP A 166 1.07 -4.69 -3.24
CA ASP A 166 0.52 -5.22 -4.49
C ASP A 166 -0.88 -5.82 -4.29
N LEU A 167 -1.65 -5.89 -5.40
CA LEU A 167 -3.02 -6.37 -5.39
C LEU A 167 -3.16 -7.72 -4.70
N GLU A 168 -2.32 -8.71 -5.02
CA GLU A 168 -2.51 -10.07 -4.48
C GLU A 168 -2.19 -10.13 -2.98
N THR A 169 -1.19 -9.39 -2.52
CA THR A 169 -0.93 -9.24 -1.08
C THR A 169 -2.14 -8.68 -0.34
N LEU A 170 -2.79 -7.64 -0.88
CA LEU A 170 -4.03 -7.10 -0.30
C LEU A 170 -5.13 -8.18 -0.25
N MET A 171 -5.24 -8.98 -1.32
CA MET A 171 -6.21 -10.09 -1.37
C MET A 171 -5.97 -11.15 -0.29
N GLN A 172 -4.71 -11.51 -0.02
CA GLN A 172 -4.35 -12.56 0.94
C GLN A 172 -4.55 -12.11 2.39
N THR A 173 -4.30 -10.83 2.66
CA THR A 173 -4.42 -10.27 4.02
C THR A 173 -5.85 -9.91 4.40
N GLY A 174 -6.80 -9.95 3.44
CA GLY A 174 -8.17 -9.48 3.64
C GLY A 174 -8.24 -7.96 3.90
N MET A 175 -7.14 -7.24 3.67
CA MET A 175 -7.08 -5.79 3.81
C MET A 175 -7.69 -5.11 2.58
N HIS A 176 -8.45 -4.05 2.83
CA HIS A 176 -9.10 -3.26 1.80
C HIS A 176 -8.10 -2.35 1.08
N TYR A 177 -8.37 -2.01 -0.17
CA TYR A 177 -7.69 -0.88 -0.78
C TYR A 177 -8.01 0.41 -0.05
N ASP A 178 -7.02 1.30 0.11
CA ASP A 178 -7.18 2.61 0.76
C ASP A 178 -8.46 3.33 0.30
N ASP A 179 -9.05 4.15 1.19
CA ASP A 179 -10.28 4.93 0.97
C ASP A 179 -10.19 5.93 -0.21
N LEU A 180 -9.06 5.96 -0.93
CA LEU A 180 -8.75 6.91 -2.00
C LEU A 180 -8.43 6.17 -3.32
N PRO A 181 -9.45 5.75 -4.10
CA PRO A 181 -9.24 5.02 -5.36
C PRO A 181 -8.42 5.78 -6.41
N MET A 182 -8.33 7.10 -6.29
CA MET A 182 -7.44 7.93 -7.12
C MET A 182 -5.96 7.54 -7.00
N PHE A 183 -5.53 6.96 -5.88
CA PHE A 183 -4.14 6.60 -5.58
C PHE A 183 -3.86 5.10 -5.58
N ASP A 184 -4.80 4.28 -6.02
CA ASP A 184 -4.66 2.82 -5.96
C ASP A 184 -3.55 2.23 -6.87
N TYR A 185 -3.02 3.04 -7.79
CA TYR A 185 -1.85 2.72 -8.60
C TYR A 185 -0.53 2.82 -7.82
N VAL A 186 -0.52 3.47 -6.65
CA VAL A 186 0.67 3.62 -5.80
C VAL A 186 0.89 2.34 -5.00
N CYS A 187 1.11 1.24 -5.70
CA CYS A 187 1.13 -0.10 -5.12
C CYS A 187 2.26 -0.97 -5.68
N GLY A 188 2.52 -2.11 -5.05
CA GLY A 188 3.45 -3.10 -5.57
C GLY A 188 3.00 -3.70 -6.91
N TYR A 189 3.98 -4.06 -7.73
CA TYR A 189 3.81 -4.84 -8.95
C TYR A 189 4.28 -6.28 -8.74
N GLN A 190 3.45 -7.22 -9.23
CA GLN A 190 3.70 -8.65 -9.31
C GLN A 190 3.70 -9.07 -10.79
N ALA A 191 4.74 -9.78 -11.23
CA ALA A 191 4.76 -10.33 -12.58
C ALA A 191 3.66 -11.38 -12.79
N GLU A 192 3.02 -11.39 -13.96
CA GLU A 192 1.89 -12.29 -14.27
C GLU A 192 2.25 -13.78 -14.09
N ASP A 193 3.48 -14.16 -14.41
CA ASP A 193 4.00 -15.52 -14.28
C ASP A 193 4.54 -15.85 -12.87
N ARG A 194 4.45 -14.90 -11.93
CA ARG A 194 4.98 -14.97 -10.57
C ARG A 194 6.47 -15.24 -10.49
N SER A 195 7.24 -14.89 -11.51
CA SER A 195 8.68 -15.04 -11.46
C SER A 195 9.36 -14.03 -10.51
N PHE A 196 8.76 -12.84 -10.34
CA PHE A 196 9.24 -11.79 -9.46
C PHE A 196 8.15 -10.80 -9.04
N MET A 197 8.47 -9.99 -8.03
CA MET A 197 7.70 -8.83 -7.60
C MET A 197 8.60 -7.68 -7.13
N THR A 198 8.02 -6.49 -7.04
CA THR A 198 8.67 -5.24 -6.60
C THR A 198 8.54 -5.00 -5.09
N ILE A 199 9.25 -4.01 -4.56
CA ILE A 199 9.44 -3.78 -3.12
C ILE A 199 8.16 -3.76 -2.29
N MET A 200 7.06 -3.25 -2.83
CA MET A 200 5.79 -3.18 -2.10
C MET A 200 4.97 -4.48 -2.14
N GLY A 201 5.50 -5.60 -2.63
CA GLY A 201 4.86 -6.91 -2.49
C GLY A 201 5.58 -7.83 -1.51
N TYR A 202 4.95 -8.96 -1.14
CA TYR A 202 5.59 -10.00 -0.34
C TYR A 202 6.04 -11.19 -1.20
N PRO A 203 7.33 -11.56 -1.16
CA PRO A 203 7.82 -12.71 -1.91
C PRO A 203 7.26 -14.02 -1.37
N ARG A 204 6.97 -14.97 -2.27
CA ARG A 204 6.58 -16.35 -1.95
C ARG A 204 7.72 -17.31 -2.26
N GLU A 205 7.59 -18.59 -1.89
CA GLU A 205 8.69 -19.59 -1.85
C GLU A 205 9.53 -19.72 -3.15
N GLU A 206 9.06 -19.23 -4.31
CA GLU A 206 9.80 -19.27 -5.59
C GLU A 206 9.97 -17.91 -6.29
N GLU A 207 9.31 -16.86 -5.78
CA GLU A 207 9.27 -15.54 -6.39
C GLU A 207 10.50 -14.72 -5.99
N VAL A 208 11.03 -13.93 -6.92
CA VAL A 208 12.19 -13.07 -6.65
C VAL A 208 11.76 -11.67 -6.21
N TRP A 209 12.23 -11.24 -5.04
CA TRP A 209 12.09 -9.86 -4.58
C TRP A 209 13.10 -8.95 -5.27
N ILE A 210 12.66 -8.23 -6.31
CA ILE A 210 13.56 -7.37 -7.08
C ILE A 210 13.71 -5.99 -6.44
N PRO A 211 14.90 -5.37 -6.52
CA PRO A 211 15.19 -4.09 -5.87
C PRO A 211 14.66 -2.90 -6.70
N TYR A 212 13.34 -2.86 -6.88
CA TYR A 212 12.59 -1.81 -7.59
C TYR A 212 11.30 -1.54 -6.82
N TYR A 213 10.92 -0.28 -6.64
CA TYR A 213 9.50 0.04 -6.53
C TYR A 213 8.85 -0.12 -7.91
N SER A 214 7.54 -0.33 -7.95
CA SER A 214 6.84 -0.45 -9.23
C SER A 214 7.00 0.83 -10.04
N ASP A 215 7.39 0.68 -11.30
CA ASP A 215 7.66 1.78 -12.24
C ASP A 215 7.31 1.31 -13.64
N SER A 216 6.37 2.01 -14.29
CA SER A 216 5.88 1.62 -15.61
C SER A 216 6.84 1.92 -16.76
N ASP A 217 7.87 2.75 -16.53
CA ASP A 217 8.91 3.11 -17.49
C ASP A 217 10.17 2.23 -17.36
N GLN A 218 10.26 1.39 -16.32
CA GLN A 218 11.43 0.55 -16.06
C GLN A 218 11.23 -0.92 -16.46
N THR A 219 12.36 -1.59 -16.72
CA THR A 219 12.39 -3.04 -16.96
C THR A 219 13.53 -3.70 -16.18
N TRP A 220 13.28 -4.92 -15.72
CA TRP A 220 14.26 -5.75 -15.04
C TRP A 220 14.72 -6.88 -15.95
N LEU A 221 16.04 -7.14 -15.98
CA LEU A 221 16.59 -8.30 -16.69
C LEU A 221 16.46 -9.53 -15.78
N ASN A 222 15.49 -10.38 -16.09
CA ASN A 222 15.28 -11.62 -15.36
C ASN A 222 16.42 -12.61 -15.65
N PRO A 223 17.26 -12.96 -14.67
CA PRO A 223 18.40 -13.82 -14.90
C PRO A 223 18.00 -15.27 -15.18
N LYS A 224 16.78 -15.70 -14.80
CA LYS A 224 16.27 -17.05 -15.09
C LYS A 224 15.87 -17.19 -16.57
N THR A 225 15.28 -16.14 -17.16
CA THR A 225 14.75 -16.18 -18.54
C THR A 225 15.65 -15.49 -19.56
N GLY A 226 16.55 -14.61 -19.11
CA GLY A 226 17.39 -13.76 -19.95
C GLY A 226 16.63 -12.61 -20.64
N LYS A 227 15.36 -12.36 -20.28
CA LYS A 227 14.51 -11.34 -20.89
C LYS A 227 14.39 -10.11 -20.01
N ARG A 228 14.16 -8.95 -20.64
CA ARG A 228 13.74 -7.73 -19.94
C ARG A 228 12.22 -7.74 -19.78
N GLU A 229 11.77 -7.63 -18.55
CA GLU A 229 10.36 -7.69 -18.16
C GLU A 229 9.97 -6.37 -17.48
N PRO A 230 8.76 -5.85 -17.73
CA PRO A 230 8.29 -4.62 -17.09
C PRO A 230 8.18 -4.79 -15.58
N VAL A 231 8.47 -3.74 -14.81
CA VAL A 231 8.38 -3.75 -13.34
C VAL A 231 7.20 -2.94 -12.82
N GLY A 232 6.29 -2.53 -13.68
CA GLY A 232 5.10 -1.76 -13.34
C GLY A 232 4.11 -1.67 -14.50
N ILE A 233 2.93 -1.15 -14.21
CA ILE A 233 1.85 -0.93 -15.18
C ILE A 233 1.41 0.54 -15.07
N PRO A 234 1.35 1.29 -16.19
CA PRO A 234 1.12 2.73 -16.12
C PRO A 234 -0.29 3.09 -15.63
N VAL A 235 -0.40 4.25 -14.98
CA VAL A 235 -1.65 4.80 -14.44
C VAL A 235 -2.75 4.85 -15.51
N GLY A 236 -3.98 4.48 -15.12
CA GLY A 236 -5.14 4.44 -16.01
C GLY A 236 -5.27 3.14 -16.83
N LYS A 237 -4.33 2.19 -16.70
CA LYS A 237 -4.49 0.83 -17.23
C LYS A 237 -5.08 -0.12 -16.18
N PRO A 238 -5.74 -1.21 -16.62
CA PRO A 238 -6.12 -2.31 -15.74
C PRO A 238 -4.95 -2.76 -14.86
N ASN A 239 -5.18 -2.86 -13.55
CA ASN A 239 -4.18 -3.25 -12.55
C ASN A 239 -2.92 -2.36 -12.54
N ALA A 240 -3.08 -1.05 -12.78
CA ALA A 240 -1.99 -0.09 -12.69
C ALA A 240 -1.18 -0.25 -11.38
N ALA A 241 0.14 -0.22 -11.50
CA ALA A 241 1.10 -0.36 -10.41
C ALA A 241 2.34 0.47 -10.78
N ASP A 242 2.41 1.68 -10.25
CA ASP A 242 3.40 2.70 -10.62
C ASP A 242 3.71 3.61 -9.41
N ALA A 243 4.13 3.00 -8.30
CA ALA A 243 4.43 3.69 -7.07
C ALA A 243 5.58 4.70 -7.23
N ALA A 244 6.56 4.39 -8.08
CA ALA A 244 7.71 5.25 -8.32
C ALA A 244 7.31 6.61 -8.92
N ALA A 245 6.29 6.65 -9.78
CA ALA A 245 5.76 7.91 -10.32
C ALA A 245 5.29 8.87 -9.22
N PHE A 246 4.64 8.32 -8.17
CA PHE A 246 4.22 9.10 -7.01
C PHE A 246 5.38 9.41 -6.05
N PHE A 247 6.29 8.45 -5.83
CA PHE A 247 7.42 8.60 -4.90
C PHE A 247 8.43 9.66 -5.31
N ARG A 248 8.60 9.93 -6.61
CA ARG A 248 9.43 11.05 -7.12
C ARG A 248 9.03 12.39 -6.53
N GLU A 249 7.77 12.51 -6.14
CA GLU A 249 7.18 13.73 -5.63
C GLU A 249 7.02 13.65 -4.11
N SER A 250 6.50 12.55 -3.59
CA SER A 250 6.29 12.39 -2.15
C SER A 250 7.59 12.43 -1.34
N THR A 251 8.71 11.95 -1.91
CA THR A 251 10.04 12.08 -1.28
C THR A 251 10.47 13.53 -1.08
N GLN A 252 10.10 14.44 -1.98
CA GLN A 252 10.41 15.87 -1.84
C GLN A 252 9.61 16.49 -0.68
N THR A 253 8.34 16.12 -0.56
CA THR A 253 7.47 16.56 0.55
C THR A 253 7.95 16.00 1.89
N VAL A 254 8.25 14.70 1.96
CA VAL A 254 8.75 14.04 3.17
C VAL A 254 10.15 14.54 3.56
N ALA A 255 10.98 14.99 2.62
CA ALA A 255 12.26 15.63 2.95
C ALA A 255 12.12 17.08 3.48
N GLN A 256 10.94 17.69 3.37
CA GLN A 256 10.72 19.11 3.67
C GLN A 256 9.72 19.37 4.80
N TYR A 257 9.06 18.36 5.37
CA TYR A 257 7.94 18.56 6.31
C TYR A 257 8.28 19.41 7.54
N ARG A 258 9.56 19.54 7.89
CA ARG A 258 10.00 20.33 9.05
C ARG A 258 10.32 21.77 8.72
N ASN A 259 10.47 22.12 7.44
CA ASN A 259 10.75 23.47 6.98
C ASN A 259 9.45 24.28 6.76
N ARG A 260 8.48 24.16 7.69
CA ARG A 260 7.15 24.79 7.57
C ARG A 260 7.22 26.31 7.48
N ASP A 261 8.05 26.93 8.31
CA ASP A 261 8.12 28.40 8.45
C ASP A 261 8.62 29.11 7.19
N ARG A 262 9.35 28.41 6.31
CA ARG A 262 9.85 28.96 5.04
C ARG A 262 8.95 28.60 3.85
N ALA A 263 8.20 27.50 3.94
CA ALA A 263 7.36 26.98 2.85
C ALA A 263 5.90 27.45 2.93
N GLN A 264 5.38 27.79 4.11
CA GLN A 264 3.95 28.04 4.33
C GLN A 264 3.55 29.52 4.35
N ALA A 265 4.48 30.45 4.61
CA ALA A 265 4.14 31.88 4.73
C ALA A 265 3.59 32.49 3.42
N ASP A 266 3.92 31.89 2.26
CA ASP A 266 3.51 32.33 0.93
C ASP A 266 3.04 31.16 0.05
N SER A 267 2.35 30.15 0.58
CA SER A 267 1.81 29.04 -0.23
C SER A 267 0.36 28.71 0.07
N TYR A 268 -0.30 28.08 -0.90
CA TYR A 268 -1.70 27.67 -0.83
C TYR A 268 -1.86 26.16 -1.04
N ALA A 269 -2.94 25.59 -0.50
CA ALA A 269 -3.28 24.19 -0.65
C ALA A 269 -4.04 23.91 -1.95
N LEU A 270 -3.78 22.74 -2.55
CA LEU A 270 -4.60 22.19 -3.63
C LEU A 270 -5.20 20.87 -3.16
N SER A 271 -6.53 20.82 -3.12
CA SER A 271 -7.28 19.57 -2.97
C SER A 271 -7.69 19.06 -4.34
N MET A 272 -7.53 17.76 -4.58
CA MET A 272 -7.92 17.10 -5.83
C MET A 272 -8.89 15.97 -5.52
N ASP A 273 -9.89 15.82 -6.38
CA ASP A 273 -10.98 14.87 -6.21
C ASP A 273 -11.44 14.33 -7.57
N VAL A 274 -12.16 13.21 -7.55
CA VAL A 274 -12.62 12.50 -8.74
C VAL A 274 -14.08 12.10 -8.55
N GLU A 275 -14.93 12.47 -9.50
CA GLU A 275 -16.35 12.10 -9.50
C GLU A 275 -16.70 11.35 -10.80
N PRO A 276 -17.24 10.12 -10.74
CA PRO A 276 -17.40 9.29 -9.54
C PRO A 276 -16.04 8.84 -8.96
N PRO A 277 -15.94 8.41 -7.68
CA PRO A 277 -14.68 8.07 -7.02
C PRO A 277 -13.79 7.03 -7.74
N LEU A 278 -14.37 6.15 -8.55
CA LEU A 278 -13.65 5.13 -9.35
C LEU A 278 -13.24 5.62 -10.76
N GLY A 279 -13.68 6.82 -11.16
CA GLY A 279 -13.61 7.30 -12.54
C GLY A 279 -12.18 7.48 -13.09
N GLY A 280 -11.20 7.69 -12.22
CA GLY A 280 -9.83 7.88 -12.62
C GLY A 280 -8.95 8.49 -11.53
N THR A 281 -7.90 9.16 -11.99
CA THR A 281 -6.88 9.79 -11.15
C THR A 281 -6.69 11.24 -11.60
N VAL A 282 -6.44 12.15 -10.67
CA VAL A 282 -5.93 13.50 -10.98
C VAL A 282 -4.47 13.57 -10.60
N LEU A 283 -3.62 13.95 -11.56
CA LEU A 283 -2.19 14.17 -11.34
C LEU A 283 -1.86 15.65 -11.51
N PRO A 284 -1.25 16.30 -10.50
CA PRO A 284 -0.69 17.63 -10.68
C PRO A 284 0.66 17.55 -11.39
N SER A 285 1.09 18.66 -11.99
CA SER A 285 2.42 18.79 -12.60
C SER A 285 3.55 18.70 -11.60
N THR A 286 3.28 19.06 -10.35
CA THR A 286 4.16 19.00 -9.19
C THR A 286 3.29 18.83 -7.96
N TRP A 287 3.70 18.04 -6.98
CA TRP A 287 2.96 17.99 -5.70
C TRP A 287 3.34 19.18 -4.83
N GLY A 288 2.40 19.61 -3.97
CA GLY A 288 2.56 20.79 -3.13
C GLY A 288 3.71 20.70 -2.12
N PRO A 289 4.07 21.84 -1.49
CA PRO A 289 3.28 23.06 -1.37
C PRO A 289 3.34 23.96 -2.61
N TYR A 290 2.32 24.79 -2.81
CA TYR A 290 2.20 25.62 -4.01
C TYR A 290 2.41 27.11 -3.72
N PRO A 291 3.54 27.73 -4.13
CA PRO A 291 3.81 29.12 -3.84
C PRO A 291 2.74 30.08 -4.40
N GLN A 292 2.53 31.20 -3.72
CA GLN A 292 1.60 32.25 -4.11
C GLN A 292 1.94 32.75 -5.53
N GLY A 293 0.92 32.75 -6.38
CA GLY A 293 1.00 33.15 -7.79
C GLY A 293 1.63 32.12 -8.72
N SER A 294 2.11 30.99 -8.20
CA SER A 294 2.56 29.87 -9.05
C SER A 294 1.41 29.38 -9.94
N VAL A 295 1.74 28.88 -11.12
CA VAL A 295 0.78 28.24 -12.01
C VAL A 295 0.83 26.75 -11.77
N GLN A 296 -0.31 26.15 -11.48
CA GLN A 296 -0.46 24.71 -11.38
C GLN A 296 -1.20 24.17 -12.59
N THR A 297 -0.77 22.97 -13.02
CA THR A 297 -1.36 22.26 -14.14
C THR A 297 -1.75 20.88 -13.68
N VAL A 298 -3.00 20.49 -13.90
CA VAL A 298 -3.54 19.18 -13.49
C VAL A 298 -4.04 18.40 -14.71
N ARG A 299 -3.88 17.08 -14.65
CA ARG A 299 -4.28 16.13 -15.70
C ARG A 299 -5.17 15.05 -15.08
N ALA A 300 -6.29 14.77 -15.74
CA ALA A 300 -7.18 13.66 -15.43
C ALA A 300 -6.76 12.42 -16.23
N LEU A 301 -6.44 11.32 -15.57
CA LEU A 301 -6.22 10.04 -16.23
C LEU A 301 -7.45 9.15 -15.98
N PRO A 302 -8.30 8.91 -16.99
CA PRO A 302 -9.44 8.03 -16.81
C PRO A 302 -8.99 6.62 -16.47
N ARG A 303 -9.71 5.97 -15.55
CA ARG A 303 -9.62 4.52 -15.37
C ARG A 303 -10.18 3.83 -16.63
N ALA A 304 -9.78 2.59 -16.86
CA ALA A 304 -10.41 1.74 -17.88
C ALA A 304 -11.94 1.81 -17.76
N GLY A 305 -12.63 1.90 -18.89
CA GLY A 305 -14.10 2.04 -18.92
C GLY A 305 -14.63 3.42 -18.54
N TYR A 306 -13.80 4.42 -18.24
CA TYR A 306 -14.24 5.79 -18.03
C TYR A 306 -13.66 6.73 -19.08
N THR A 307 -14.31 7.87 -19.24
CA THR A 307 -13.85 8.98 -20.09
C THR A 307 -13.90 10.27 -19.29
N PHE A 308 -12.88 11.12 -19.45
CA PHE A 308 -12.89 12.44 -18.83
C PHE A 308 -13.98 13.31 -19.47
N ASP A 309 -14.83 13.92 -18.64
CA ASP A 309 -15.92 14.81 -19.07
C ASP A 309 -15.51 16.28 -18.95
N GLN A 310 -15.29 16.75 -17.71
CA GLN A 310 -14.98 18.15 -17.44
C GLN A 310 -14.27 18.35 -16.09
N TRP A 311 -13.72 19.54 -15.92
CA TRP A 311 -13.18 20.03 -14.67
C TRP A 311 -14.19 20.87 -13.91
N GLU A 312 -14.14 20.78 -12.59
CA GLU A 312 -14.70 21.74 -11.66
C GLU A 312 -13.56 22.35 -10.84
N LEU A 313 -13.51 23.68 -10.77
CA LEU A 313 -12.57 24.42 -9.94
C LEU A 313 -13.38 25.26 -8.94
N ASP A 314 -13.16 25.02 -7.65
CA ASP A 314 -13.83 25.72 -6.54
C ASP A 314 -15.37 25.73 -6.65
N GLY A 315 -15.95 24.60 -7.04
CA GLY A 315 -17.39 24.44 -7.20
C GLY A 315 -17.98 25.01 -8.49
N HIS A 316 -17.14 25.51 -9.41
CA HIS A 316 -17.57 26.10 -10.67
C HIS A 316 -17.05 25.28 -11.86
N PRO A 317 -17.83 25.09 -12.94
CA PRO A 317 -17.36 24.45 -14.16
C PRO A 317 -16.14 25.17 -14.75
N ALA A 318 -15.06 24.44 -14.97
CA ALA A 318 -13.78 24.93 -15.51
C ALA A 318 -13.47 24.40 -16.92
N GLY A 319 -14.48 23.83 -17.59
CA GLY A 319 -14.39 23.32 -18.96
C GLY A 319 -13.74 21.95 -19.07
N SER A 320 -13.57 21.45 -20.29
CA SER A 320 -13.10 20.10 -20.59
C SER A 320 -11.72 20.06 -21.27
N THR A 321 -11.00 21.17 -21.29
CA THR A 321 -9.66 21.22 -21.86
C THR A 321 -8.67 20.50 -20.94
N GLN A 322 -7.78 19.70 -21.53
CA GLN A 322 -6.76 18.97 -20.79
C GLN A 322 -5.35 19.28 -21.32
N PRO A 323 -4.39 19.64 -20.45
CA PRO A 323 -4.55 19.82 -19.00
C PRO A 323 -5.32 21.09 -18.60
N LEU A 324 -5.79 21.16 -17.34
CA LEU A 324 -6.30 22.41 -16.74
C LEU A 324 -5.16 23.16 -16.07
N SER A 325 -5.06 24.47 -16.30
CA SER A 325 -4.07 25.33 -15.64
C SER A 325 -4.74 26.50 -14.92
N PHE A 326 -4.27 26.81 -13.71
CA PHE A 326 -4.78 27.91 -12.88
C PHE A 326 -3.66 28.46 -11.97
N HIS A 327 -3.85 29.68 -11.46
CA HIS A 327 -2.90 30.30 -10.53
C HIS A 327 -3.28 30.00 -9.08
N MET A 328 -2.28 29.76 -8.25
CA MET A 328 -2.44 29.56 -6.80
C MET A 328 -2.40 30.92 -6.09
N TYR A 329 -3.52 31.65 -6.11
CA TYR A 329 -3.69 32.89 -5.32
C TYR A 329 -4.54 32.70 -4.06
N SER A 330 -5.12 31.51 -3.90
CA SER A 330 -5.82 31.03 -2.73
C SER A 330 -5.73 29.51 -2.70
N ASP A 331 -6.22 28.90 -1.63
CA ASP A 331 -6.47 27.46 -1.64
C ASP A 331 -7.47 27.13 -2.74
N HIS A 332 -7.28 25.99 -3.41
CA HIS A 332 -8.13 25.55 -4.50
C HIS A 332 -8.60 24.11 -4.29
N ARG A 333 -9.81 23.81 -4.74
CA ARG A 333 -10.32 22.45 -4.91
C ARG A 333 -10.61 22.18 -6.37
N VAL A 334 -9.95 21.17 -6.94
CA VAL A 334 -10.22 20.68 -8.28
C VAL A 334 -10.92 19.34 -8.22
N VAL A 335 -11.99 19.17 -8.99
CA VAL A 335 -12.64 17.88 -9.22
C VAL A 335 -12.57 17.54 -10.71
N ALA A 336 -12.08 16.35 -11.03
CA ALA A 336 -12.24 15.78 -12.37
C ALA A 336 -13.54 14.97 -12.42
N HIS A 337 -14.43 15.35 -13.34
CA HIS A 337 -15.64 14.60 -13.62
C HIS A 337 -15.39 13.61 -14.75
N PHE A 338 -15.85 12.38 -14.58
CA PHE A 338 -15.74 11.31 -15.55
C PHE A 338 -17.11 10.71 -15.87
N THR A 339 -17.26 10.22 -17.09
CA THR A 339 -18.42 9.45 -17.53
C THR A 339 -18.05 7.99 -17.68
N GLU A 340 -18.81 7.10 -17.04
CA GLU A 340 -18.67 5.64 -17.18
C GLU A 340 -19.14 5.19 -18.57
N SER A 341 -18.40 4.27 -19.18
CA SER A 341 -18.79 3.58 -20.41
C SER A 341 -19.88 2.55 -20.12
N ALA A 342 -20.74 2.28 -21.10
CA ALA A 342 -21.80 1.29 -20.96
C ALA A 342 -21.29 -0.17 -20.81
N THR A 343 -20.03 -0.44 -21.19
CA THR A 343 -19.42 -1.77 -21.09
C THR A 343 -18.71 -1.94 -19.75
N ARG A 344 -19.13 -2.95 -19.00
CA ARG A 344 -18.60 -3.29 -17.67
C ARG A 344 -17.93 -4.68 -17.70
N PRO A 345 -16.81 -4.87 -16.99
CA PRO A 345 -16.22 -6.19 -16.80
C PRO A 345 -17.18 -7.13 -16.06
N ARG A 346 -17.06 -8.43 -16.36
CA ARG A 346 -17.91 -9.48 -15.81
C ARG A 346 -17.20 -10.35 -14.79
N LEU A 347 -17.87 -10.66 -13.70
CA LEU A 347 -17.45 -11.68 -12.75
C LEU A 347 -18.22 -12.98 -12.98
N SER A 348 -17.49 -14.09 -13.09
CA SER A 348 -18.01 -15.44 -13.02
C SER A 348 -17.34 -16.16 -11.86
N ILE A 349 -18.12 -16.84 -11.02
CA ILE A 349 -17.60 -17.63 -9.90
C ILE A 349 -18.00 -19.09 -10.07
N ALA A 350 -17.13 -20.01 -9.69
CA ALA A 350 -17.45 -21.44 -9.68
C ALA A 350 -16.65 -22.20 -8.62
N VAL A 351 -17.09 -23.42 -8.33
CA VAL A 351 -16.38 -24.39 -7.50
C VAL A 351 -15.86 -25.51 -8.40
N VAL A 352 -14.56 -25.80 -8.31
CA VAL A 352 -13.90 -26.86 -9.07
C VAL A 352 -13.56 -28.01 -8.12
N ALA A 353 -14.45 -29.00 -8.10
CA ALA A 353 -14.25 -30.30 -7.47
C ALA A 353 -15.33 -31.30 -7.88
N ASP A 354 -15.01 -32.59 -7.88
CA ASP A 354 -15.97 -33.65 -8.22
C ASP A 354 -17.12 -33.71 -7.18
N GLY A 355 -18.31 -33.25 -7.59
CA GLY A 355 -19.55 -33.40 -6.83
C GLY A 355 -19.72 -32.45 -5.63
N LEU A 356 -19.02 -31.30 -5.61
CA LEU A 356 -19.16 -30.24 -4.60
C LEU A 356 -19.93 -29.00 -5.07
N GLN A 357 -20.28 -28.90 -6.36
CA GLN A 357 -20.87 -27.71 -6.98
C GLN A 357 -22.14 -27.20 -6.26
N ASP A 358 -22.98 -28.13 -5.77
CA ASP A 358 -24.23 -27.81 -5.06
C ASP A 358 -24.12 -27.92 -3.53
N LYS A 359 -22.91 -28.15 -3.00
CA LYS A 359 -22.67 -28.41 -1.56
C LYS A 359 -21.85 -27.32 -0.88
N VAL A 360 -21.24 -26.44 -1.66
CA VAL A 360 -20.43 -25.31 -1.20
C VAL A 360 -21.16 -24.04 -1.62
N ALA A 361 -21.34 -23.12 -0.67
CA ALA A 361 -22.05 -21.88 -0.93
C ALA A 361 -21.07 -20.79 -1.35
N MET A 362 -21.33 -20.18 -2.51
CA MET A 362 -20.57 -19.05 -3.02
C MET A 362 -21.37 -17.76 -2.83
N SER A 363 -20.75 -16.71 -2.30
CA SER A 363 -21.36 -15.38 -2.22
C SER A 363 -20.42 -14.30 -2.76
N VAL A 364 -21.03 -13.21 -3.20
CA VAL A 364 -20.36 -12.04 -3.76
C VAL A 364 -20.78 -10.83 -2.94
N ASN A 365 -19.84 -10.23 -2.23
CA ASN A 365 -20.03 -9.01 -1.48
C ASN A 365 -19.30 -7.88 -2.20
N VAL A 366 -20.06 -6.89 -2.68
CA VAL A 366 -19.51 -5.72 -3.38
C VAL A 366 -19.11 -4.68 -2.35
N ILE A 367 -17.86 -4.22 -2.41
CA ILE A 367 -17.40 -3.08 -1.62
C ILE A 367 -17.68 -1.83 -2.45
N ASP A 368 -18.87 -1.27 -2.25
CA ASP A 368 -19.30 -0.07 -2.96
C ASP A 368 -18.57 1.16 -2.42
N ARG A 369 -17.82 1.80 -3.30
CA ARG A 369 -17.04 3.02 -3.01
C ARG A 369 -17.72 4.27 -3.56
N ASP A 370 -18.84 4.11 -4.27
CA ASP A 370 -19.67 5.23 -4.71
C ASP A 370 -21.09 5.02 -4.19
N PRO A 371 -21.49 5.71 -3.10
CA PRO A 371 -22.78 5.49 -2.46
C PRO A 371 -23.99 5.81 -3.37
N LYS A 372 -23.77 6.39 -4.55
CA LYS A 372 -24.81 6.63 -5.56
C LYS A 372 -25.09 5.40 -6.43
N ASN A 373 -24.24 4.37 -6.39
CA ASN A 373 -24.37 3.19 -7.24
C ASN A 373 -25.11 2.04 -6.55
N ASN A 374 -26.21 1.58 -7.15
CA ASN A 374 -26.84 0.33 -6.73
C ASN A 374 -26.27 -0.83 -7.58
N ILE A 375 -25.10 -1.34 -7.21
CA ILE A 375 -24.34 -2.32 -8.00
C ILE A 375 -24.83 -3.74 -7.70
N SER A 376 -25.33 -4.45 -8.72
CA SER A 376 -25.72 -5.85 -8.61
C SER A 376 -25.61 -6.58 -9.96
N GLY A 377 -25.55 -7.92 -9.90
CA GLY A 377 -25.46 -8.77 -11.10
C GLY A 377 -24.02 -9.04 -11.52
N PRO A 378 -23.77 -9.75 -12.62
CA PRO A 378 -22.43 -10.26 -12.94
C PRO A 378 -21.53 -9.20 -13.58
N SER A 379 -21.95 -7.94 -13.71
CA SER A 379 -21.19 -6.88 -14.39
C SER A 379 -21.04 -5.66 -13.48
N TYR A 380 -19.81 -5.19 -13.32
CA TYR A 380 -19.44 -4.21 -12.31
C TYR A 380 -18.68 -3.05 -12.93
N PRO A 381 -18.82 -1.81 -12.41
CA PRO A 381 -17.94 -0.71 -12.80
C PRO A 381 -16.46 -1.10 -12.69
N PHE A 382 -15.62 -0.47 -13.52
CA PHE A 382 -14.19 -0.67 -13.39
C PHE A 382 -13.69 -0.13 -12.04
N GLY A 383 -12.74 -0.83 -11.44
CA GLY A 383 -12.18 -0.51 -10.13
C GLY A 383 -13.02 -1.01 -8.94
N THR A 384 -14.21 -1.58 -9.17
CA THR A 384 -15.03 -2.13 -8.08
C THR A 384 -14.29 -3.25 -7.36
N GLU A 385 -14.16 -3.15 -6.04
CA GLU A 385 -13.63 -4.21 -5.18
C GLU A 385 -14.76 -5.19 -4.83
N ILE A 386 -14.48 -6.48 -4.98
CA ILE A 386 -15.43 -7.56 -4.73
C ILE A 386 -14.79 -8.58 -3.81
N HIS A 387 -15.51 -8.97 -2.77
CA HIS A 387 -15.16 -10.08 -1.90
C HIS A 387 -15.99 -11.29 -2.31
N ILE A 388 -15.30 -12.35 -2.70
CA ILE A 388 -15.90 -13.62 -3.11
C ILE A 388 -15.66 -14.61 -1.98
N ASP A 389 -16.73 -15.02 -1.32
CA ASP A 389 -16.66 -15.98 -0.22
C ASP A 389 -17.12 -17.36 -0.67
N CYS A 390 -16.30 -18.35 -0.36
CA CYS A 390 -16.58 -19.77 -0.54
C CYS A 390 -16.75 -20.40 0.84
N ASN A 391 -17.98 -20.76 1.19
CA ASN A 391 -18.33 -21.35 2.49
C ASN A 391 -18.43 -22.87 2.37
N ALA A 392 -17.58 -23.57 3.13
CA ALA A 392 -17.55 -25.02 3.21
C ALA A 392 -17.71 -25.48 4.68
N GLY A 393 -18.69 -26.35 4.91
CA GLY A 393 -18.88 -26.95 6.23
C GLY A 393 -17.79 -27.97 6.58
N ALA A 394 -17.53 -28.16 7.88
CA ALA A 394 -16.49 -29.06 8.38
C ALA A 394 -16.49 -30.48 7.75
N SER A 395 -17.67 -31.07 7.52
CA SER A 395 -17.79 -32.41 6.90
C SER A 395 -17.27 -32.51 5.46
N ILE A 396 -17.23 -31.39 4.72
CA ILE A 396 -16.59 -31.32 3.41
C ILE A 396 -15.08 -31.30 3.59
N LEU A 397 -14.58 -30.50 4.53
CA LEU A 397 -13.16 -30.33 4.80
C LEU A 397 -12.51 -31.57 5.44
N GLU A 398 -13.27 -32.50 5.98
CA GLU A 398 -12.75 -33.84 6.35
C GLU A 398 -12.29 -34.64 5.13
N LYS A 399 -12.90 -34.42 3.95
CA LYS A 399 -12.68 -35.21 2.73
C LYS A 399 -11.95 -34.44 1.64
N TYR A 400 -11.94 -33.13 1.72
CA TYR A 400 -11.35 -32.24 0.73
C TYR A 400 -10.44 -31.21 1.40
N THR A 401 -9.42 -30.79 0.68
CA THR A 401 -8.55 -29.67 1.03
C THR A 401 -8.83 -28.53 0.07
N PHE A 402 -9.01 -27.32 0.58
CA PHE A 402 -9.05 -26.13 -0.27
C PHE A 402 -7.64 -25.84 -0.79
N SER A 403 -7.44 -25.97 -2.10
CA SER A 403 -6.13 -25.76 -2.72
C SER A 403 -5.86 -24.29 -2.99
N GLY A 404 -6.91 -23.49 -3.24
CA GLY A 404 -6.85 -22.06 -3.51
C GLY A 404 -7.85 -21.64 -4.58
N TRP A 405 -7.74 -20.39 -4.99
CA TRP A 405 -8.50 -19.76 -6.04
C TRP A 405 -7.73 -19.76 -7.37
N GLN A 406 -8.33 -20.30 -8.40
CA GLN A 406 -7.86 -20.18 -9.78
C GLN A 406 -8.52 -18.98 -10.45
N ILE A 407 -7.72 -18.06 -10.98
CA ILE A 407 -8.21 -16.83 -11.63
C ILE A 407 -7.93 -16.90 -13.13
N ASN A 408 -8.97 -16.74 -13.95
CA ASN A 408 -8.86 -16.69 -15.42
C ASN A 408 -8.08 -17.87 -16.03
N GLY A 409 -8.15 -19.04 -15.39
CA GLY A 409 -7.43 -20.24 -15.82
C GLY A 409 -5.92 -20.23 -15.53
N ASN A 410 -5.42 -19.27 -14.74
CA ASN A 410 -4.03 -19.26 -14.31
C ASN A 410 -3.75 -20.54 -13.49
N PRO A 411 -2.69 -21.30 -13.83
CA PRO A 411 -2.35 -22.51 -13.09
C PRO A 411 -1.91 -22.24 -11.64
N SER A 412 -1.41 -21.04 -11.36
CA SER A 412 -1.00 -20.65 -10.01
C SER A 412 -2.20 -20.22 -9.18
N LEU A 413 -2.46 -20.96 -8.10
CA LEU A 413 -3.57 -20.68 -7.19
C LEU A 413 -3.25 -19.52 -6.24
N ILE A 414 -4.25 -18.69 -5.96
CA ILE A 414 -4.24 -17.68 -4.89
C ILE A 414 -4.84 -18.31 -3.64
N LYS A 415 -4.15 -18.30 -2.51
CA LYS A 415 -4.72 -18.88 -1.27
C LYS A 415 -5.94 -18.10 -0.77
N GLY A 416 -5.92 -16.78 -0.90
CA GLY A 416 -6.95 -15.91 -0.31
C GLY A 416 -6.85 -15.88 1.22
N TYR A 417 -7.88 -15.34 1.85
CA TYR A 417 -8.02 -15.28 3.31
C TYR A 417 -8.89 -16.43 3.81
N GLU A 418 -8.48 -17.13 4.86
CA GLU A 418 -9.26 -18.20 5.49
C GLU A 418 -9.76 -17.76 6.88
N GLY A 419 -11.03 -18.03 7.17
CA GLY A 419 -11.62 -17.76 8.47
C GLY A 419 -12.74 -18.73 8.83
N HIS A 420 -13.30 -18.57 10.02
CA HIS A 420 -14.38 -19.41 10.54
C HIS A 420 -15.52 -18.55 11.09
N HIS A 421 -16.76 -18.92 10.78
CA HIS A 421 -17.95 -18.33 11.40
C HIS A 421 -18.41 -19.18 12.60
N TYR A 422 -18.72 -18.51 13.72
CA TYR A 422 -19.28 -19.17 14.90
C TYR A 422 -20.81 -19.15 14.86
N LEU A 423 -21.45 -20.31 14.69
CA LEU A 423 -22.90 -20.43 14.52
C LEU A 423 -23.70 -20.63 15.83
N GLY A 424 -23.11 -20.35 16.99
CA GLY A 424 -23.86 -20.15 18.25
C GLY A 424 -24.39 -21.41 18.97
N SER A 425 -24.26 -22.63 18.41
CA SER A 425 -24.51 -23.87 19.16
C SER A 425 -23.74 -25.07 18.58
N THR A 426 -22.96 -25.75 19.45
CA THR A 426 -22.21 -27.02 19.26
C THR A 426 -21.41 -27.15 17.95
N ASP A 427 -20.10 -26.94 18.02
CA ASP A 427 -19.04 -27.50 17.14
C ASP A 427 -19.28 -27.58 15.63
N VAL A 428 -20.09 -26.68 15.06
CA VAL A 428 -20.25 -26.53 13.60
C VAL A 428 -19.60 -25.21 13.20
N TYR A 429 -18.38 -25.30 12.66
CA TYR A 429 -17.71 -24.19 11.99
C TYR A 429 -18.04 -24.27 10.50
N ASP A 430 -18.62 -23.20 9.96
CA ASP A 430 -18.53 -22.93 8.54
C ASP A 430 -17.20 -22.21 8.30
N TYR A 431 -16.34 -22.86 7.52
CA TYR A 431 -15.10 -22.27 7.06
C TYR A 431 -15.43 -21.43 5.84
N PHE A 432 -14.94 -20.20 5.81
CA PHE A 432 -15.00 -19.38 4.62
C PHE A 432 -13.60 -19.16 4.08
N PHE A 433 -13.47 -19.29 2.77
CA PHE A 433 -12.31 -18.87 2.01
C PHE A 433 -12.73 -17.63 1.24
N ARG A 434 -12.02 -16.52 1.43
CA ARG A 434 -12.30 -15.24 0.81
C ARG A 434 -11.24 -14.93 -0.23
N LEU A 435 -11.70 -14.53 -1.41
CA LEU A 435 -10.89 -13.89 -2.42
C LEU A 435 -11.38 -12.45 -2.59
N VAL A 436 -10.50 -11.48 -2.41
CA VAL A 436 -10.76 -10.10 -2.84
C VAL A 436 -10.35 -10.00 -4.31
N VAL A 437 -11.12 -9.32 -5.14
CA VAL A 437 -10.71 -8.97 -6.52
C VAL A 437 -11.06 -7.54 -6.82
N ARG A 438 -10.33 -6.92 -7.74
CA ARG A 438 -10.72 -5.65 -8.34
C ARG A 438 -11.16 -5.88 -9.78
N MET A 439 -12.33 -5.35 -10.11
CA MET A 439 -12.91 -5.46 -11.45
C MET A 439 -12.20 -4.51 -12.41
N GLU A 440 -11.08 -4.96 -12.98
CA GLU A 440 -10.32 -4.22 -14.02
C GLU A 440 -10.46 -4.87 -15.41
N GLN A 441 -11.05 -6.06 -15.46
CA GLN A 441 -11.30 -6.88 -16.63
C GLN A 441 -12.31 -7.98 -16.27
N ASP A 442 -12.71 -8.78 -17.25
CA ASP A 442 -13.48 -9.99 -16.97
C ASP A 442 -12.68 -10.93 -16.06
N ILE A 443 -13.32 -11.40 -14.99
CA ILE A 443 -12.74 -12.29 -13.99
C ILE A 443 -13.59 -13.55 -13.89
N LYS A 444 -12.94 -14.69 -14.07
CA LYS A 444 -13.44 -16.01 -13.70
C LYS A 444 -12.66 -16.48 -12.47
N ALA A 445 -13.32 -16.55 -11.32
CA ALA A 445 -12.76 -17.00 -10.06
C ALA A 445 -13.28 -18.39 -9.71
N GLU A 446 -12.38 -19.34 -9.52
CA GLU A 446 -12.70 -20.74 -9.31
C GLU A 446 -12.12 -21.22 -7.97
N ALA A 447 -12.98 -21.59 -7.03
CA ALA A 447 -12.57 -22.20 -5.76
C ALA A 447 -12.20 -23.67 -6.00
N VAL A 448 -10.91 -24.01 -5.89
CA VAL A 448 -10.38 -25.34 -6.19
C VAL A 448 -10.28 -26.17 -4.92
N PHE A 449 -10.91 -27.34 -4.92
CA PHE A 449 -10.78 -28.33 -3.84
C PHE A 449 -10.20 -29.64 -4.37
N GLU A 450 -9.25 -30.20 -3.63
CA GLU A 450 -8.67 -31.51 -3.90
C GLU A 450 -9.18 -32.53 -2.88
N LYS A 451 -9.46 -33.74 -3.35
CA LYS A 451 -9.87 -34.84 -2.47
C LYS A 451 -8.66 -35.34 -1.69
N LYS A 452 -8.83 -35.52 -0.37
CA LYS A 452 -7.81 -36.08 0.54
C LYS A 452 -7.57 -37.57 0.31
#